data_AF-A0A2E7PH92-F1
#
_entry.id   AF-A0A2E7PH92-F1
#
_cell.length_a   1.000
_cell.length_b   1.000
_cell.length_c   1.000
_cell.angle_alpha   90.00
_cell.angle_beta   90.00
_cell.angle_gamma   90.00
#
_symmetry.space_group_name_H-M   'P 1'
#
loop_
_entity.id
_entity.type
_entity.pdbx_description
1 polymer ?
#
loop_
_entity_poly.entity_id
_entity_poly.type
_entity_poly.pdbx_seq_one_letter_code
_entity_poly.pdbx_strand_id
1 'polypeptide(L)'
;MVFFEESQDKIEKPGGRIRVNRRDFLTLVFGSVSAVAISGGVGLWPIKAASRPLAEPARLALDSEDYVIDPLFEYCPELPTFRELLGLEENSPLDSAIELKDELFWRFECIDDDPQNWSERDIKEIAAWLDSQVELEDLGPWEVMKYTEYGAGLSLYESMSFKDAERLGFVLVEGPMPGSDFVGLRFDGDIEELNQNLARLGMNLIIAE
;
A
#
# COMPACT_ATOMS: atom_id res chain seq x y z
N MET A 1 0.06 1.26 -50.11
CA MET A 1 0.00 0.29 -49.00
C MET A 1 0.14 1.09 -47.71
N VAL A 2 -1.00 1.48 -47.15
CA VAL A 2 -1.15 2.12 -45.85
C VAL A 2 -2.47 1.54 -45.33
N PHE A 3 -2.40 0.70 -44.31
CA PHE A 3 -3.60 0.16 -43.65
C PHE A 3 -3.86 1.03 -42.43
N PHE A 4 -4.93 1.82 -42.51
CA PHE A 4 -5.67 2.29 -41.35
C PHE A 4 -6.65 1.18 -40.99
N GLU A 5 -6.55 0.63 -39.79
CA GLU A 5 -7.64 -0.12 -39.17
C GLU A 5 -8.11 0.66 -37.95
N GLU A 6 -9.26 1.31 -38.11
CA GLU A 6 -10.18 1.57 -37.03
C GLU A 6 -10.78 0.22 -36.58
N SER A 7 -10.66 -0.11 -35.30
CA SER A 7 -11.71 -0.89 -34.65
C SER A 7 -12.01 -0.26 -33.29
N GLN A 8 -13.00 0.64 -33.29
CA GLN A 8 -13.75 0.95 -32.10
C GLN A 8 -14.65 -0.24 -31.78
N ASP A 9 -14.31 -1.00 -30.75
CA ASP A 9 -15.31 -1.74 -29.98
C ASP A 9 -15.43 -1.08 -28.61
N LYS A 10 -16.36 -0.12 -28.57
CA LYS A 10 -16.92 0.44 -27.35
C LYS A 10 -17.77 -0.64 -26.68
N ILE A 11 -17.26 -1.21 -25.59
CA ILE A 11 -18.12 -1.79 -24.57
C ILE A 11 -18.32 -0.72 -23.49
N GLU A 12 -19.31 0.15 -23.72
CA GLU A 12 -19.88 0.99 -22.66
C GLU A 12 -20.88 0.14 -21.86
N LYS A 13 -20.55 -0.15 -20.59
CA LYS A 13 -21.51 -0.54 -19.55
C LYS A 13 -21.49 0.54 -18.45
N PRO A 14 -22.65 0.85 -17.82
CA PRO A 14 -22.74 1.87 -16.80
C PRO A 14 -22.21 1.31 -15.47
N GLY A 15 -21.11 1.88 -15.02
CA GLY A 15 -20.41 1.53 -13.79
C GLY A 15 -19.01 2.11 -13.91
N GLY A 16 -18.72 3.17 -13.15
CA GLY A 16 -17.44 3.88 -13.23
C GLY A 16 -16.28 2.90 -13.23
N ARG A 17 -15.35 3.04 -14.18
CA ARG A 17 -14.12 2.24 -14.19
C ARG A 17 -13.37 2.57 -12.91
N ILE A 18 -13.41 1.68 -11.92
CA ILE A 18 -12.45 1.69 -10.82
C ILE A 18 -11.10 1.44 -11.48
N ARG A 19 -10.29 2.49 -11.62
CA ARG A 19 -8.91 2.37 -12.09
C ARG A 19 -8.09 1.92 -10.90
N VAL A 20 -8.09 0.62 -10.63
CA VAL A 20 -7.25 0.02 -9.59
C VAL A 20 -5.79 0.22 -10.02
N ASN A 21 -5.04 1.01 -9.28
CA ASN A 21 -3.60 1.16 -9.56
C ASN A 21 -2.84 -0.08 -9.06
N ARG A 22 -1.56 -0.22 -9.43
CA ARG A 22 -0.77 -1.41 -9.08
C ARG A 22 -0.65 -1.59 -7.56
N ARG A 23 -0.55 -0.50 -6.80
CA ARG A 23 -0.50 -0.53 -5.33
C ARG A 23 -1.82 -1.04 -4.74
N ASP A 24 -2.97 -0.56 -5.21
CA ASP A 24 -4.29 -1.03 -4.79
C ASP A 24 -4.47 -2.53 -5.08
N PHE A 25 -3.97 -2.98 -6.23
CA PHE A 25 -3.97 -4.40 -6.59
C PHE A 25 -3.12 -5.24 -5.63
N LEU A 26 -1.91 -4.78 -5.29
CA LEU A 26 -1.05 -5.47 -4.33
C LEU A 26 -1.67 -5.49 -2.92
N THR A 27 -2.23 -4.36 -2.47
CA THR A 27 -3.00 -4.30 -1.22
C THR A 27 -4.13 -5.32 -1.19
N LEU A 28 -4.86 -5.49 -2.31
CA LEU A 28 -5.92 -6.50 -2.43
C LEU A 28 -5.36 -7.93 -2.34
N VAL A 29 -4.24 -8.21 -3.01
CA VAL A 29 -3.57 -9.52 -2.99
C VAL A 29 -3.17 -9.88 -1.56
N PHE A 30 -2.57 -8.94 -0.83
CA PHE A 30 -2.15 -9.15 0.55
C PHE A 30 -3.34 -9.20 1.54
N GLY A 31 -4.38 -8.40 1.33
CA GLY A 31 -5.55 -8.32 2.22
C GLY A 31 -6.57 -9.46 2.04
N SER A 32 -6.54 -10.20 0.92
CA SER A 32 -7.50 -11.28 0.63
C SER A 32 -7.33 -12.56 1.48
N VAL A 33 -6.32 -12.60 2.35
CA VAL A 33 -5.95 -13.74 3.21
C VAL A 33 -7.05 -14.11 4.23
N SER A 34 -7.86 -13.16 4.70
CA SER A 34 -8.79 -13.41 5.82
C SER A 34 -10.03 -14.25 5.49
N ALA A 35 -10.36 -14.52 4.22
CA ALA A 35 -11.56 -15.28 3.87
C ALA A 35 -11.33 -16.80 3.77
N VAL A 36 -10.10 -17.25 3.52
CA VAL A 36 -9.80 -18.67 3.25
C VAL A 36 -9.22 -19.38 4.47
N ALA A 37 -8.51 -18.66 5.35
CA ALA A 37 -7.90 -19.24 6.55
C ALA A 37 -8.92 -19.62 7.66
N ILE A 38 -10.15 -19.08 7.63
CA ILE A 38 -11.19 -19.37 8.64
C ILE A 38 -11.87 -20.73 8.39
N SER A 39 -11.80 -21.31 7.19
CA SER A 39 -12.27 -22.69 6.99
C SER A 39 -11.18 -23.69 7.34
N GLY A 40 -10.86 -23.78 8.64
CA GLY A 40 -10.22 -24.95 9.22
C GLY A 40 -11.08 -26.18 8.93
N GLY A 41 -10.75 -26.86 7.83
CA GLY A 41 -11.54 -27.95 7.30
C GLY A 41 -10.99 -28.37 5.96
N VAL A 42 -10.02 -29.28 5.98
CA VAL A 42 -9.64 -30.07 4.80
C VAL A 42 -10.91 -30.76 4.30
N GLY A 43 -11.51 -30.23 3.25
CA GLY A 43 -12.69 -30.83 2.63
C GLY A 43 -13.56 -29.83 1.90
N LEU A 44 -13.49 -29.85 0.57
CA LEU A 44 -14.39 -29.17 -0.37
C LEU A 44 -14.10 -27.70 -0.63
N TRP A 45 -12.95 -27.44 -1.26
CA TRP A 45 -12.98 -26.41 -2.30
C TRP A 45 -14.05 -26.83 -3.32
N PRO A 46 -15.13 -26.06 -3.56
CA PRO A 46 -16.12 -26.44 -4.56
C PRO A 46 -15.38 -26.62 -5.89
N ILE A 47 -15.64 -27.70 -6.63
CA ILE A 47 -15.00 -27.96 -7.94
C ILE A 47 -15.09 -26.73 -8.85
N LYS A 48 -16.17 -25.95 -8.73
CA LYS A 48 -16.39 -24.67 -9.42
C LYS A 48 -15.45 -23.53 -9.01
N ALA A 49 -14.97 -23.51 -7.77
CA ALA A 49 -13.99 -22.54 -7.28
C ALA A 49 -12.55 -22.96 -7.60
N ALA A 50 -12.28 -24.26 -7.77
CA ALA A 50 -11.00 -24.77 -8.27
C ALA A 50 -10.87 -24.61 -9.80
N SER A 51 -12.01 -24.52 -10.50
CA SER A 51 -12.09 -24.29 -11.94
C SER A 51 -12.24 -22.82 -12.33
N ARG A 52 -12.28 -21.90 -11.37
CA ARG A 52 -12.11 -20.47 -11.69
C ARG A 52 -10.66 -20.29 -12.09
N PRO A 53 -10.33 -19.54 -13.16
CA PRO A 53 -8.96 -19.12 -13.34
C PRO A 53 -8.55 -18.41 -12.05
N LEU A 54 -7.65 -19.02 -11.28
CA LEU A 54 -6.84 -18.25 -10.34
C LEU A 54 -6.28 -17.13 -11.19
N ALA A 55 -6.60 -15.88 -10.84
CA ALA A 55 -5.93 -14.75 -11.45
C ALA A 55 -4.43 -15.04 -11.42
N GLU A 56 -3.70 -14.66 -12.47
CA GLU A 56 -2.25 -14.87 -12.46
C GLU A 56 -1.67 -14.30 -11.16
N PRO A 57 -0.80 -15.05 -10.46
CA PRO A 57 -0.26 -14.59 -9.19
C PRO A 57 0.46 -13.27 -9.40
N ALA A 58 0.32 -12.36 -8.43
CA ALA A 58 1.14 -11.17 -8.40
C ALA A 58 2.61 -11.59 -8.34
N ARG A 59 3.47 -10.83 -9.01
CA ARG A 59 4.91 -11.12 -9.06
C ARG A 59 5.67 -9.99 -8.41
N LEU A 60 6.49 -10.38 -7.43
CA LEU A 60 7.54 -9.57 -6.83
C LEU A 60 8.89 -10.23 -7.16
N ALA A 61 9.97 -9.52 -6.88
CA ALA A 61 11.32 -10.00 -7.08
C ALA A 61 12.17 -9.71 -5.83
N LEU A 62 13.33 -10.35 -5.76
CA LEU A 62 14.41 -9.94 -4.88
C LEU A 62 15.33 -8.98 -5.65
N ASP A 63 15.83 -7.95 -4.98
CA ASP A 63 16.91 -7.14 -5.54
C ASP A 63 18.29 -7.80 -5.29
N SER A 64 19.37 -7.12 -5.64
CA SER A 64 20.73 -7.66 -5.49
C SER A 64 21.16 -7.89 -4.04
N GLU A 65 20.43 -7.36 -3.07
CA GLU A 65 20.69 -7.48 -1.63
C GLU A 65 19.57 -8.28 -0.92
N ASP A 66 18.82 -9.07 -1.69
CA ASP A 66 17.72 -9.94 -1.26
C ASP A 66 16.50 -9.20 -0.67
N TYR A 67 16.31 -7.91 -0.98
CA TYR A 67 15.11 -7.17 -0.59
C TYR A 67 13.94 -7.46 -1.53
N VAL A 68 12.76 -7.66 -0.95
CA VAL A 68 11.52 -7.85 -1.69
C VAL A 68 11.08 -6.53 -2.33
N ILE A 69 11.07 -6.51 -3.66
CA ILE A 69 10.70 -5.37 -4.48
C ILE A 69 9.54 -5.67 -5.42
N ASP A 70 8.85 -4.61 -5.82
CA ASP A 70 7.98 -4.60 -6.98
C ASP A 70 8.79 -4.33 -8.26
N PRO A 71 9.07 -5.33 -9.11
CA PRO A 71 9.87 -5.14 -10.33
C PRO A 71 9.14 -4.34 -11.42
N LEU A 72 7.85 -4.09 -11.25
CA LEU A 72 7.03 -3.29 -12.17
C LEU A 72 6.62 -1.95 -11.54
N PHE A 73 7.34 -1.52 -10.50
CA PHE A 73 7.12 -0.23 -9.86
C PHE A 73 7.32 0.92 -10.86
N GLU A 74 6.37 1.86 -10.87
CA GLU A 74 6.44 3.07 -11.69
C GLU A 74 7.08 4.20 -10.86
N TYR A 75 8.23 4.69 -11.33
CA TYR A 75 8.90 5.85 -10.72
C TYR A 75 7.98 7.07 -10.83
N CYS A 76 7.72 7.72 -9.69
CA CYS A 76 6.69 8.76 -9.47
C CYS A 76 5.27 8.24 -9.18
N PRO A 77 5.05 7.51 -8.08
CA PRO A 77 3.70 7.22 -7.61
C PRO A 77 3.02 8.54 -7.19
N GLU A 78 1.69 8.60 -7.35
CA GLU A 78 0.91 9.67 -6.73
C GLU A 78 1.01 9.53 -5.20
N LEU A 79 1.60 10.54 -4.57
CA LEU A 79 1.64 10.66 -3.11
C LEU A 79 0.26 11.07 -2.60
N PRO A 80 -0.13 10.63 -1.39
CA PRO A 80 -1.40 10.98 -0.79
C PRO A 80 -1.43 12.46 -0.41
N THR A 81 -2.62 12.95 -0.11
CA THR A 81 -2.79 14.18 0.65
C THR A 81 -2.46 13.97 2.14
N PHE A 82 -2.21 15.03 2.89
CA PHE A 82 -2.07 14.93 4.35
C PHE A 82 -3.33 14.32 4.99
N ARG A 83 -4.51 14.62 4.45
CA ARG A 83 -5.79 14.05 4.91
C ARG A 83 -5.81 12.52 4.80
N GLU A 84 -5.39 11.99 3.65
CA GLU A 84 -5.32 10.54 3.40
C GLU A 84 -4.21 9.88 4.23
N LEU A 85 -3.04 10.53 4.35
CA LEU A 85 -1.93 10.01 5.16
C LEU A 85 -2.33 9.86 6.64
N LEU A 86 -3.11 10.81 7.16
CA LEU A 86 -3.54 10.86 8.56
C LEU A 86 -4.83 10.07 8.83
N GLY A 87 -5.48 9.51 7.80
CA GLY A 87 -6.72 8.74 7.95
C GLY A 87 -7.95 9.59 8.31
N LEU A 88 -8.00 10.84 7.82
CA LEU A 88 -9.02 11.84 8.15
C LEU A 88 -10.00 12.11 6.98
N GLU A 89 -10.11 11.19 6.03
CA GLU A 89 -10.90 11.38 4.79
C GLU A 89 -12.40 11.56 5.08
N GLU A 90 -12.90 10.87 6.10
CA GLU A 90 -14.31 10.91 6.50
C GLU A 90 -14.63 12.08 7.43
N ASN A 91 -13.61 12.80 7.90
CA ASN A 91 -13.77 13.90 8.86
C ASN A 91 -14.10 15.22 8.15
N SER A 92 -14.98 16.01 8.78
CA SER A 92 -15.16 17.40 8.35
C SER A 92 -13.89 18.22 8.64
N PRO A 93 -13.64 19.33 7.93
CA PRO A 93 -12.48 20.18 8.20
C PRO A 93 -12.33 20.60 9.66
N LEU A 94 -13.45 20.86 10.35
CA LEU A 94 -13.43 21.22 11.77
C LEU A 94 -13.06 20.03 12.66
N ASP A 95 -13.61 18.85 12.36
CA ASP A 95 -13.31 17.63 13.14
C ASP A 95 -11.85 17.21 12.97
N SER A 96 -11.33 17.22 11.74
CA SER A 96 -9.90 17.00 11.45
C SER A 96 -9.01 18.00 12.19
N ALA A 97 -9.40 19.27 12.19
CA ALA A 97 -8.64 20.30 12.88
C ALA A 97 -8.61 20.07 14.40
N ILE A 98 -9.76 19.74 15.01
CA ILE A 98 -9.85 19.44 16.45
C ILE A 98 -9.00 18.23 16.82
N GLU A 99 -9.01 17.19 15.98
CA GLU A 99 -8.22 15.97 16.19
C GLU A 99 -6.71 16.25 16.16
N LEU A 100 -6.26 17.12 15.25
CA LEU A 100 -4.85 17.48 15.08
C LEU A 100 -4.39 18.68 15.92
N LYS A 101 -5.21 19.21 16.84
CA LYS A 101 -4.95 20.48 17.54
C LYS A 101 -3.53 20.60 18.12
N ASP A 102 -2.96 19.51 18.65
CA ASP A 102 -1.66 19.51 19.31
C ASP A 102 -0.49 19.53 18.29
N GLU A 103 -0.72 19.04 17.08
CA GLU A 103 0.23 19.06 15.96
C GLU A 103 0.16 20.36 15.16
N LEU A 104 -1.05 20.92 15.03
CA LEU A 104 -1.30 22.15 14.25
C LEU A 104 -0.58 23.37 14.82
N PHE A 105 -0.38 23.42 16.14
CA PHE A 105 0.31 24.53 16.81
C PHE A 105 1.73 24.77 16.27
N TRP A 106 2.45 23.70 15.94
CA TRP A 106 3.81 23.80 15.40
C TRP A 106 3.83 24.07 13.90
N ARG A 107 2.75 23.73 13.19
CA ARG A 107 2.64 23.87 11.73
C ARG A 107 2.16 25.26 11.33
N PHE A 108 1.29 25.88 12.13
CA PHE A 108 0.70 27.19 11.85
C PHE A 108 1.04 28.19 12.95
N GLU A 109 1.94 29.15 12.65
CA GLU A 109 2.40 30.16 13.62
C GLU A 109 1.30 31.09 14.16
N CYS A 110 0.09 31.08 13.58
CA CYS A 110 -0.97 32.05 13.85
C CYS A 110 -2.30 31.44 14.34
N ILE A 111 -2.37 30.13 14.58
CA ILE A 111 -3.59 29.46 15.06
C ILE A 111 -3.59 29.43 16.59
N ASP A 112 -4.73 29.74 17.19
CA ASP A 112 -4.92 29.74 18.65
C ASP A 112 -4.94 28.30 19.20
N ASP A 113 -4.40 28.10 20.40
CA ASP A 113 -4.34 26.77 21.03
C ASP A 113 -5.73 26.21 21.37
N ASP A 114 -6.73 27.07 21.52
CA ASP A 114 -8.11 26.68 21.80
C ASP A 114 -8.95 26.63 20.50
N PRO A 115 -9.41 25.44 20.08
CA PRO A 115 -10.27 25.28 18.91
C PRO A 115 -11.56 26.10 18.93
N GLN A 116 -12.03 26.52 20.11
CA GLN A 116 -13.22 27.39 20.23
C GLN A 116 -12.96 28.82 19.72
N ASN A 117 -11.70 29.23 19.62
CA ASN A 117 -11.31 30.57 19.14
C ASN A 117 -11.02 30.60 17.64
N TRP A 118 -11.06 29.46 16.96
CA TRP A 118 -10.74 29.38 15.54
C TRP A 118 -11.78 30.09 14.68
N SER A 119 -11.27 30.93 13.78
CA SER A 119 -12.08 31.60 12.78
C SER A 119 -12.35 30.68 11.57
N GLU A 120 -13.33 31.05 10.75
CA GLU A 120 -13.60 30.37 9.47
C GLU A 120 -12.36 30.39 8.55
N ARG A 121 -11.50 31.39 8.68
CA ARG A 121 -10.24 31.46 7.93
C ARG A 121 -9.28 30.35 8.37
N ASP A 122 -9.13 30.14 9.67
CA ASP A 122 -8.18 29.16 10.22
C ASP A 122 -8.59 27.75 9.80
N ILE A 123 -9.89 27.43 9.89
CA ILE A 123 -10.44 26.15 9.43
C ILE A 123 -10.19 25.93 7.93
N LYS A 124 -10.32 26.99 7.10
CA LYS A 124 -10.02 26.90 5.66
C LYS A 124 -8.54 26.70 5.37
N GLU A 125 -7.66 27.32 6.15
CA GLU A 125 -6.22 27.18 6.00
C GLU A 125 -5.76 25.76 6.35
N ILE A 126 -6.26 25.21 7.46
CA ILE A 126 -6.03 23.81 7.86
C ILE A 126 -6.58 22.85 6.79
N ALA A 127 -7.80 23.09 6.27
CA ALA A 127 -8.37 22.26 5.22
C ALA A 127 -7.52 22.28 3.95
N ALA A 128 -7.04 23.45 3.53
CA ALA A 128 -6.21 23.59 2.35
C ALA A 128 -4.87 22.85 2.49
N TRP A 129 -4.27 22.85 3.69
CA TRP A 129 -3.10 22.04 3.98
C TRP A 129 -3.41 20.55 3.99
N LEU A 130 -4.50 20.13 4.64
CA LEU A 130 -4.94 18.72 4.67
C LEU A 130 -5.15 18.17 3.25
N ASP A 131 -5.66 19.00 2.35
CA ASP A 131 -5.94 18.63 0.96
C ASP A 131 -4.72 18.81 0.04
N SER A 132 -3.59 19.29 0.56
CA SER A 132 -2.33 19.36 -0.20
C SER A 132 -1.63 18.01 -0.23
N GLN A 133 -0.98 17.71 -1.36
CA GLN A 133 -0.18 16.50 -1.53
C GLN A 133 1.05 16.55 -0.62
N VAL A 134 1.36 15.43 0.04
CA VAL A 134 2.56 15.33 0.88
C VAL A 134 3.82 15.31 0.01
N GLU A 135 4.91 15.87 0.52
CA GLU A 135 6.23 15.72 -0.07
C GLU A 135 6.96 14.55 0.60
N LEU A 136 7.97 13.97 -0.06
CA LEU A 136 8.74 12.87 0.54
C LEU A 136 9.43 13.27 1.84
N GLU A 137 9.69 14.56 2.02
CA GLU A 137 10.32 15.16 3.20
C GLU A 137 9.35 15.26 4.40
N ASP A 138 8.04 15.19 4.16
CA ASP A 138 7.02 15.10 5.21
C ASP A 138 6.84 13.67 5.72
N LEU A 139 7.47 12.68 5.06
CA LEU A 139 7.30 11.26 5.35
C LEU A 139 8.49 10.71 6.16
N GLY A 140 8.18 9.81 7.10
CA GLY A 140 9.19 9.00 7.77
C GLY A 140 9.79 7.96 6.83
N PRO A 141 10.90 7.31 7.22
CA PRO A 141 11.62 6.38 6.35
C PRO A 141 10.77 5.19 5.91
N TRP A 142 9.91 4.69 6.80
CA TRP A 142 8.94 3.63 6.50
C TRP A 142 7.94 4.08 5.43
N GLU A 143 7.34 5.26 5.63
CA GLU A 143 6.34 5.81 4.73
C GLU A 143 6.93 6.12 3.35
N VAL A 144 8.12 6.71 3.29
CA VAL A 144 8.82 6.97 2.02
C VAL A 144 8.99 5.67 1.23
N MET A 145 9.43 4.59 1.89
CA MET A 145 9.68 3.32 1.21
C MET A 145 8.40 2.68 0.66
N LYS A 146 7.21 2.96 1.24
CA LYS A 146 5.92 2.57 0.65
C LYS A 146 5.64 3.18 -0.73
N TYR A 147 6.32 4.27 -1.08
CA TYR A 147 6.25 4.96 -2.37
C TYR A 147 7.49 4.70 -3.23
N THR A 148 8.16 3.58 -3.00
CA THR A 148 9.27 3.07 -3.83
C THR A 148 8.98 1.62 -4.24
N GLU A 149 9.86 1.00 -5.02
CA GLU A 149 9.81 -0.42 -5.34
C GLU A 149 9.75 -1.33 -4.10
N TYR A 150 10.28 -0.88 -2.95
CA TYR A 150 10.29 -1.63 -1.69
C TYR A 150 8.92 -1.67 -0.99
N GLY A 151 7.97 -0.83 -1.40
CA GLY A 151 6.69 -0.67 -0.71
C GLY A 151 5.81 -1.93 -0.73
N ALA A 152 5.96 -2.76 -1.77
CA ALA A 152 5.27 -4.04 -1.85
C ALA A 152 5.77 -5.05 -0.80
N GLY A 153 7.08 -5.06 -0.53
CA GLY A 153 7.67 -5.85 0.55
C GLY A 153 7.15 -5.42 1.93
N LEU A 154 7.10 -4.12 2.19
CA LEU A 154 6.56 -3.61 3.46
C LEU A 154 5.08 -3.94 3.65
N SER A 155 4.28 -3.81 2.58
CA SER A 155 2.85 -4.14 2.60
C SER A 155 2.62 -5.65 2.80
N LEU A 156 3.47 -6.50 2.22
CA LEU A 156 3.47 -7.93 2.49
C LEU A 156 3.75 -8.21 3.98
N TYR A 157 4.77 -7.57 4.56
CA TYR A 157 5.10 -7.72 5.99
C TYR A 157 3.93 -7.30 6.90
N GLU A 158 3.30 -6.16 6.62
CA GLU A 158 2.14 -5.65 7.38
C GLU A 158 0.92 -6.58 7.30
N SER A 159 0.79 -7.35 6.23
CA SER A 159 -0.33 -8.28 6.03
C SER A 159 -0.22 -9.59 6.84
N MET A 160 0.94 -9.86 7.44
CA MET A 160 1.20 -11.10 8.17
C MET A 160 1.61 -10.84 9.62
N SER A 161 1.46 -11.86 10.46
CA SER A 161 1.95 -11.78 11.84
C SER A 161 3.48 -11.82 11.86
N PHE A 162 4.11 -11.19 12.85
CA PHE A 162 5.57 -11.26 13.06
C PHE A 162 6.10 -12.71 13.03
N LYS A 163 5.36 -13.65 13.64
CA LYS A 163 5.75 -15.07 13.68
C LYS A 163 5.67 -15.74 12.31
N ASP A 164 4.72 -15.34 11.47
CA ASP A 164 4.65 -15.84 10.09
C ASP A 164 5.78 -15.26 9.24
N ALA A 165 6.07 -13.96 9.37
CA ALA A 165 7.20 -13.33 8.70
C ALA A 165 8.52 -14.03 9.04
N GLU A 166 8.81 -14.20 10.34
CA GLU A 166 10.02 -14.90 10.81
C GLU A 166 10.08 -16.35 10.30
N ARG A 167 8.97 -17.09 10.36
CA ARG A 167 8.89 -18.47 9.86
C ARG A 167 9.14 -18.57 8.36
N LEU A 168 8.75 -17.55 7.61
CA LEU A 168 8.94 -17.48 6.16
C LEU A 168 10.35 -16.98 5.79
N GLY A 169 11.22 -16.67 6.76
CA GLY A 169 12.56 -16.14 6.47
C GLY A 169 12.58 -14.65 6.13
N PHE A 170 11.49 -13.92 6.39
CA PHE A 170 11.47 -12.47 6.20
C PHE A 170 12.06 -11.73 7.39
N VAL A 171 12.94 -10.79 7.10
CA VAL A 171 13.60 -9.93 8.07
C VAL A 171 13.36 -8.47 7.69
N LEU A 172 12.74 -7.72 8.59
CA LEU A 172 12.62 -6.29 8.45
C LEU A 172 13.99 -5.66 8.76
N VAL A 173 14.54 -4.90 7.82
CA VAL A 173 15.81 -4.20 7.98
C VAL A 173 15.55 -2.70 7.99
N GLU A 174 15.96 -2.07 9.08
CA GLU A 174 16.01 -0.63 9.24
C GLU A 174 17.47 -0.22 9.35
N GLY A 175 17.93 0.69 8.49
CA GLY A 175 19.34 1.05 8.44
C GLY A 175 19.56 2.50 7.99
N PRO A 176 20.53 3.21 8.60
CA PRO A 176 20.94 4.50 8.08
C PRO A 176 21.78 4.27 6.81
N MET A 177 21.29 4.69 5.64
CA MET A 177 22.14 4.93 4.48
C MET A 177 22.67 6.36 4.52
N PRO A 178 23.90 6.65 4.03
CA PRO A 178 24.36 8.03 3.90
C PRO A 178 23.41 8.85 3.02
N GLY A 179 22.64 9.75 3.62
CA GLY A 179 21.68 10.62 2.94
C GLY A 179 20.20 10.18 2.97
N SER A 180 19.88 9.02 3.58
CA SER A 180 18.49 8.60 3.84
C SER A 180 18.45 7.49 4.89
N ASP A 181 17.49 7.53 5.79
CA ASP A 181 17.10 6.32 6.52
C ASP A 181 16.36 5.38 5.53
N PHE A 182 16.63 4.08 5.60
CA PHE A 182 16.08 3.06 4.71
C PHE A 182 15.34 2.00 5.52
N VAL A 183 14.20 1.55 4.99
CA VAL A 183 13.45 0.41 5.52
C VAL A 183 13.04 -0.53 4.39
N GLY A 184 13.34 -1.81 4.54
CA GLY A 184 13.02 -2.82 3.53
C GLY A 184 12.77 -4.19 4.15
N LEU A 185 12.02 -5.03 3.43
CA LEU A 185 11.82 -6.43 3.79
C LEU A 185 12.85 -7.28 3.07
N ARG A 186 13.82 -7.83 3.78
CA ARG A 186 14.78 -8.80 3.24
C ARG A 186 14.23 -10.22 3.36
N PHE A 187 14.56 -11.08 2.41
CA PHE A 187 14.29 -12.51 2.50
C PHE A 187 15.59 -13.29 2.64
N ASP A 188 15.71 -14.08 3.71
CA ASP A 188 16.82 -14.98 3.97
C ASP A 188 16.30 -16.44 3.91
N GLY A 189 16.46 -17.13 2.76
CA GLY A 189 16.00 -18.53 2.66
C GLY A 189 15.93 -19.10 1.25
N ASP A 190 15.14 -20.17 1.10
CA ASP A 190 14.88 -20.85 -0.18
C ASP A 190 13.59 -20.34 -0.84
N ILE A 191 13.68 -19.84 -2.07
CA ILE A 191 12.57 -19.21 -2.79
C ILE A 191 11.47 -20.22 -3.16
N GLU A 192 11.81 -21.47 -3.45
CA GLU A 192 10.80 -22.49 -3.76
C GLU A 192 9.95 -22.81 -2.52
N GLU A 193 10.60 -22.96 -1.36
CA GLU A 193 9.93 -23.15 -0.08
C GLU A 193 9.08 -21.93 0.31
N LEU A 194 9.60 -20.71 0.10
CA LEU A 194 8.87 -19.47 0.33
C LEU A 194 7.56 -19.44 -0.46
N ASN A 195 7.63 -19.64 -1.78
CA ASN A 195 6.45 -19.59 -2.65
C ASN A 195 5.42 -20.67 -2.30
N GLN A 196 5.86 -21.86 -1.90
CA GLN A 196 4.96 -22.91 -1.40
C GLN A 196 4.27 -22.49 -0.09
N ASN A 197 4.99 -21.85 0.82
CA ASN A 197 4.43 -21.41 2.09
C ASN A 197 3.51 -20.19 1.96
N LEU A 198 3.81 -19.24 1.07
CA LEU A 198 2.91 -18.14 0.72
C LEU A 198 1.59 -18.67 0.14
N ALA A 199 1.65 -19.66 -0.76
CA ALA A 199 0.47 -20.33 -1.29
C ALA A 199 -0.33 -21.05 -0.19
N ARG A 200 0.33 -21.68 0.80
CA ARG A 200 -0.33 -22.30 1.97
C ARG A 200 -1.03 -21.28 2.86
N LEU A 201 -0.54 -20.04 2.90
CA LEU A 201 -1.19 -18.91 3.56
C LEU A 201 -2.34 -18.30 2.72
N GLY A 202 -2.60 -18.85 1.53
CA GLY A 202 -3.66 -18.38 0.64
C GLY A 202 -3.29 -17.12 -0.14
N MET A 203 -2.02 -16.72 -0.14
CA MET A 203 -1.54 -15.56 -0.91
C MET A 203 -1.34 -15.97 -2.37
N ASN A 204 -2.00 -15.25 -3.29
CA ASN A 204 -1.81 -15.44 -4.72
C ASN A 204 -0.61 -14.60 -5.22
N LEU A 205 0.58 -14.95 -4.75
CA LEU A 205 1.83 -14.21 -4.90
C LEU A 205 2.97 -15.16 -5.25
N ILE A 206 3.86 -14.73 -6.13
CA ILE A 206 5.15 -15.37 -6.40
C ILE A 206 6.26 -14.33 -6.22
N ILE A 207 7.32 -14.73 -5.53
CA ILE A 207 8.57 -13.98 -5.41
C ILE A 207 9.63 -14.72 -6.25
N ALA A 208 10.32 -13.98 -7.12
CA ALA A 208 11.39 -14.49 -7.98
C ALA A 208 12.76 -13.90 -7.57
N GLU A 209 13.85 -14.52 -8.04
CA GLU A 209 15.19 -13.92 -8.06
C GLU A 209 15.27 -12.73 -9.03
#